data_AF-A0A436RZI8-F1
#
_entry.id   AF-A0A436RZI8-F1
#
_cell.length_a   1.000
_cell.length_b   1.000
_cell.length_c   1.000
_cell.angle_alpha   90.00
_cell.angle_beta   90.00
_cell.angle_gamma   90.00
#
_symmetry.space_group_name_H-M   'P 1'
#
loop_
_entity.id
_entity.type
_entity.pdbx_description
1 polymer ?
#
loop_
_entity_poly.entity_id
_entity_poly.type
_entity_poly.pdbx_seq_one_letter_code
_entity_poly.pdbx_strand_id
1 'polypeptide(L)'
;MERSTIVRVHEGLHARPATRFVKLAKGFESDVELIKDGKAVSAKSSVKLMLLAVKENQEVTVRANGADAIEAIEALIGYLENPRAGLDDESEAGEGGSETAAVAPASEPVAPAAASADGTPKLQGVAASEGVAIGPAFAHFPPEIEGPGRHLQAGEIESELERFRGAVASVQARMDRTLAENNLAAGDRGIVAALRDIAADDSLTGEVERLIKGGDDAVSAVIAAAATIAADFSAVDDHYLNARADDVHAVGGQICLVLLGQDEVSLETIPQGAILIADDIGAWDLARAPLKRIGGVVCGHGGATSHIAIIARSHGVPAVLGLGDKINELRAAKEVAIDGNAGHVIVDPDGATRSDFNKRVEAAAQERAGLKVFKSVTPTRADGTVIEVAANIGSLEEIEAAQEAGAMGVGLFRTELLFMRHMHLPSEDMQAETYSALARAFAPHSVIVRTLDIGGDKPIAGIEFPDEENPFLGWRGIRMCLDRPDIFKRQLRALLRAAVHGNIKVMLPMVSEIAEVTRTRALVDECATELKAEGVPHASFDLGVMIETPAAVLIASALAKEVAFFSIGTNDLT
;
A
#
# COMPACT_ATOMS: atom_id res chain seq x y z
N MET A 1 2.00 -17.95 37.68
CA MET A 1 3.44 -17.62 37.68
C MET A 1 3.66 -16.38 36.83
N GLU A 2 4.70 -15.59 37.10
CA GLU A 2 5.03 -14.44 36.27
C GLU A 2 6.53 -14.23 36.18
N ARG A 3 7.02 -13.71 35.05
CA ARG A 3 8.42 -13.37 34.84
C ARG A 3 8.52 -12.18 33.88
N SER A 4 9.37 -11.21 34.24
CA SER A 4 9.67 -10.06 33.40
C SER A 4 10.82 -10.36 32.44
N THR A 5 10.77 -9.74 31.28
CA THR A 5 11.86 -9.73 30.31
C THR A 5 11.89 -8.41 29.54
N ILE A 6 13.01 -8.14 28.88
CA ILE A 6 13.16 -7.04 27.94
C ILE A 6 12.84 -7.61 26.56
N VAL A 7 11.89 -7.00 25.86
CA VAL A 7 11.56 -7.40 24.49
C VAL A 7 12.74 -7.12 23.59
N ARG A 8 13.36 -8.18 23.09
CA ARG A 8 14.45 -8.16 22.10
C ARG A 8 13.96 -8.50 20.70
N VAL A 9 12.71 -8.95 20.55
CA VAL A 9 12.02 -9.05 19.25
C VAL A 9 12.14 -7.70 18.55
N HIS A 10 12.74 -7.71 17.36
CA HIS A 10 12.96 -6.48 16.60
C HIS A 10 11.63 -5.74 16.40
N GLU A 11 11.60 -4.45 16.73
CA GLU A 11 10.43 -3.56 16.62
C GLU A 11 9.21 -3.91 17.52
N GLY A 12 9.25 -4.98 18.33
CA GLY A 12 8.21 -5.32 19.32
C GLY A 12 7.01 -6.13 18.79
N LEU A 13 5.87 -6.15 19.49
CA LEU A 13 4.70 -7.01 19.18
C LEU A 13 3.56 -6.26 18.47
N HIS A 14 3.75 -5.94 17.19
CA HIS A 14 2.88 -5.01 16.44
C HIS A 14 2.28 -5.60 15.14
N ALA A 15 2.65 -6.83 14.75
CA ALA A 15 2.12 -7.52 13.56
C ALA A 15 2.41 -9.04 13.61
N ARG A 16 3.17 -9.56 12.62
CA ARG A 16 3.57 -10.97 12.51
C ARG A 16 4.28 -11.51 13.77
N PRO A 17 5.12 -10.75 14.50
CA PRO A 17 5.63 -11.20 15.79
C PRO A 17 4.52 -11.36 16.83
N ALA A 18 3.51 -10.47 16.85
CA ALA A 18 2.32 -10.65 17.69
C ALA A 18 1.50 -11.86 17.25
N THR A 19 1.26 -12.08 15.96
CA THR A 19 0.53 -13.26 15.45
C THR A 19 1.24 -14.57 15.82
N ARG A 20 2.57 -14.63 15.68
CA ARG A 20 3.36 -15.81 16.06
C ARG A 20 3.45 -15.99 17.55
N PHE A 21 3.58 -14.91 18.30
CA PHE A 21 3.51 -14.92 19.76
C PHE A 21 2.15 -15.44 20.23
N VAL A 22 1.06 -15.00 19.60
CA VAL A 22 -0.31 -15.52 19.82
C VAL A 22 -0.43 -16.98 19.44
N LYS A 23 0.11 -17.40 18.29
CA LYS A 23 0.10 -18.80 17.85
C LYS A 23 0.85 -19.70 18.82
N LEU A 24 1.99 -19.23 19.33
CA LEU A 24 2.76 -19.91 20.37
C LEU A 24 1.96 -19.97 21.67
N ALA A 25 1.35 -18.85 22.09
CA ALA A 25 0.53 -18.78 23.30
C ALA A 25 -0.73 -19.66 23.22
N LYS A 26 -1.39 -19.73 22.06
CA LYS A 26 -2.56 -20.62 21.80
C LYS A 26 -2.19 -22.10 21.82
N GLY A 27 -0.90 -22.45 21.70
CA GLY A 27 -0.40 -23.81 21.83
C GLY A 27 -0.40 -24.36 23.26
N PHE A 28 -0.60 -23.50 24.26
CA PHE A 28 -0.62 -23.86 25.67
C PHE A 28 -2.05 -23.83 26.24
N GLU A 29 -2.36 -24.75 27.15
CA GLU A 29 -3.64 -24.81 27.85
C GLU A 29 -3.80 -23.68 28.89
N SER A 30 -2.68 -23.22 29.47
CA SER A 30 -2.67 -22.13 30.45
C SER A 30 -3.27 -20.82 29.93
N ASP A 31 -3.88 -20.07 30.84
CA ASP A 31 -4.21 -18.67 30.61
C ASP A 31 -2.92 -17.86 30.65
N VAL A 32 -2.64 -17.10 29.60
CA VAL A 32 -1.41 -16.31 29.49
C VAL A 32 -1.73 -14.84 29.22
N GLU A 33 -1.10 -13.97 29.99
CA GLU A 33 -1.20 -12.51 29.92
C GLU A 33 0.18 -11.90 29.66
N LEU A 34 0.18 -10.83 28.87
CA LEU A 34 1.31 -9.92 28.72
C LEU A 34 0.96 -8.59 29.39
N ILE A 35 1.87 -8.10 30.24
CA ILE A 35 1.67 -6.90 31.03
C ILE A 35 2.72 -5.87 30.64
N LYS A 36 2.27 -4.66 30.29
CA LYS A 36 3.10 -3.49 30.03
C LYS A 36 2.47 -2.27 30.71
N ASP A 37 3.29 -1.48 31.41
CA ASP A 37 2.86 -0.24 32.10
C ASP A 37 1.61 -0.42 32.99
N GLY A 38 1.49 -1.59 33.64
CA GLY A 38 0.35 -1.93 34.50
C GLY A 38 -0.92 -2.39 33.76
N LYS A 39 -0.94 -2.35 32.42
CA LYS A 39 -2.03 -2.87 31.58
C LYS A 39 -1.74 -4.33 31.21
N ALA A 40 -2.59 -5.24 31.66
CA ALA A 40 -2.52 -6.66 31.33
C ALA A 40 -3.45 -6.98 30.17
N VAL A 41 -2.94 -7.68 29.15
CA VAL A 41 -3.73 -8.17 28.02
C VAL A 41 -3.52 -9.66 27.83
N SER A 42 -4.53 -10.36 27.28
CA SER A 42 -4.38 -11.76 26.94
C SER A 42 -3.34 -11.93 25.83
N ALA A 43 -2.35 -12.80 26.05
CA ALA A 43 -1.33 -13.16 25.07
C ALA A 43 -1.91 -14.00 23.92
N LYS A 44 -3.17 -14.44 24.01
CA LYS A 44 -3.88 -15.21 22.99
C LYS A 44 -4.70 -14.33 22.04
N SER A 45 -4.75 -13.01 22.22
CA SER A 45 -5.41 -12.08 21.29
C SER A 45 -4.40 -11.19 20.57
N SER A 46 -4.46 -11.22 19.24
CA SER A 46 -3.64 -10.38 18.37
C SER A 46 -4.03 -8.91 18.47
N VAL A 47 -5.33 -8.60 18.47
CA VAL A 47 -5.83 -7.21 18.59
C VAL A 47 -5.40 -6.58 19.90
N LYS A 48 -5.56 -7.27 21.05
CA LYS A 48 -5.16 -6.70 22.34
C LYS A 48 -3.65 -6.52 22.49
N LEU A 49 -2.84 -7.42 21.91
CA LEU A 49 -1.39 -7.27 21.91
C LEU A 49 -0.95 -6.09 21.03
N MET A 50 -1.56 -5.92 19.86
CA MET A 50 -1.33 -4.75 18.99
C MET A 50 -1.71 -3.44 19.71
N LEU A 51 -2.87 -3.40 20.35
CA LEU A 51 -3.33 -2.25 21.15
C LEU A 51 -2.50 -2.00 22.44
N LEU A 52 -1.69 -2.98 22.89
CA LEU A 52 -0.73 -2.77 23.97
C LEU A 52 0.54 -2.04 23.48
N ALA A 53 0.75 -2.01 22.15
CA ALA A 53 1.83 -1.29 21.47
C ALA A 53 3.21 -1.56 22.11
N VAL A 54 3.51 -2.83 22.41
CA VAL A 54 4.79 -3.23 23.03
C VAL A 54 5.91 -3.03 22.02
N LYS A 55 6.88 -2.16 22.32
CA LYS A 55 8.02 -1.83 21.46
C LYS A 55 9.27 -2.61 21.87
N GLU A 56 10.24 -2.71 20.96
CA GLU A 56 11.58 -3.25 21.25
C GLU A 56 12.23 -2.49 22.43
N ASN A 57 13.01 -3.20 23.23
CA ASN A 57 13.72 -2.71 24.41
C ASN A 57 12.80 -2.23 25.56
N GLN A 58 11.48 -2.46 25.47
CA GLN A 58 10.57 -2.25 26.59
C GLN A 58 10.56 -3.47 27.51
N GLU A 59 10.41 -3.21 28.81
CA GLU A 59 10.20 -4.26 29.81
C GLU A 59 8.73 -4.68 29.79
N VAL A 60 8.49 -5.99 29.74
CA VAL A 60 7.17 -6.59 29.83
C VAL A 60 7.18 -7.77 30.78
N THR A 61 6.03 -8.05 31.39
CA THR A 61 5.86 -9.22 32.25
C THR A 61 4.93 -10.23 31.60
N VAL A 62 5.39 -11.47 31.44
CA VAL A 62 4.55 -12.60 31.02
C VAL A 62 4.01 -13.28 32.27
N ARG A 63 2.69 -13.41 32.38
CA ARG A 63 2.02 -14.11 33.48
C ARG A 63 1.23 -15.28 32.93
N ALA A 64 1.43 -16.48 33.46
CA ALA A 64 0.67 -17.67 33.07
C ALA A 64 0.05 -18.38 34.28
N ASN A 65 -1.15 -18.94 34.11
CA ASN A 65 -1.86 -19.72 35.12
C ASN A 65 -2.47 -20.99 34.50
N GLY A 66 -2.09 -22.16 35.01
CA GLY A 66 -2.50 -23.45 34.45
C GLY A 66 -1.45 -24.55 34.68
N ALA A 67 -1.73 -25.75 34.17
CA ALA A 67 -0.90 -26.94 34.39
C ALA A 67 0.47 -26.86 33.66
N ASP A 68 0.51 -26.20 32.50
CA ASP A 68 1.69 -25.97 31.66
C ASP A 68 2.26 -24.53 31.79
N ALA A 69 1.93 -23.83 32.89
CA ALA A 69 2.28 -22.41 33.07
C ALA A 69 3.79 -22.12 33.07
N ILE A 70 4.62 -23.09 33.50
CA ILE A 70 6.08 -22.97 33.47
C ILE A 70 6.58 -23.00 32.02
N GLU A 71 6.14 -24.00 31.26
CA GLU A 71 6.53 -24.23 29.87
C GLU A 71 6.05 -23.08 28.97
N ALA A 72 4.84 -22.58 29.21
CA ALA A 72 4.29 -21.41 28.51
C ALA A 72 5.12 -20.15 28.75
N ILE A 73 5.52 -19.86 30.00
CA ILE A 73 6.36 -18.70 30.32
C ILE A 73 7.74 -18.82 29.68
N GLU A 74 8.38 -19.99 29.74
CA GLU A 74 9.71 -20.20 29.16
C GLU A 74 9.69 -20.03 27.64
N ALA A 75 8.69 -20.60 26.95
CA ALA A 75 8.57 -20.48 25.50
C ALA A 75 8.27 -19.04 25.06
N LEU A 76 7.36 -18.35 25.73
CA LEU A 76 6.97 -16.98 25.39
C LEU A 76 8.06 -15.97 25.72
N ILE A 77 8.79 -16.14 26.82
CA ILE A 77 9.97 -15.32 27.12
C ILE A 77 11.10 -15.61 26.14
N GLY A 78 11.34 -16.88 25.80
CA GLY A 78 12.31 -17.24 24.76
C GLY A 78 11.97 -16.61 23.41
N TYR A 79 10.68 -16.49 23.09
CA TYR A 79 10.22 -15.73 21.92
C TYR A 79 10.53 -14.23 22.06
N LEU A 80 10.18 -13.60 23.19
CA LEU A 80 10.41 -12.18 23.44
C LEU A 80 11.90 -11.80 23.49
N GLU A 81 12.76 -12.71 23.93
CA GLU A 81 14.21 -12.50 24.04
C GLU A 81 14.96 -12.82 22.74
N ASN A 82 14.30 -13.40 21.74
CA ASN A 82 14.91 -13.78 20.47
C ASN A 82 14.75 -12.64 19.44
N PRO A 83 15.85 -11.98 19.01
CA PRO A 83 15.78 -10.89 18.02
C PRO A 83 15.33 -11.34 16.63
N ARG A 84 15.39 -12.65 16.35
CA ARG A 84 14.92 -13.27 15.10
C ARG A 84 13.52 -13.86 15.22
N ALA A 85 12.89 -13.84 16.39
CA ALA A 85 11.53 -14.36 16.53
C ALA A 85 10.55 -13.54 15.67
N GLY A 86 9.99 -14.18 14.65
CA GLY A 86 9.18 -13.50 13.62
C GLY A 86 9.77 -13.55 12.21
N LEU A 87 11.08 -13.81 12.09
CA LEU A 87 11.83 -14.00 10.84
C LEU A 87 12.06 -15.51 10.65
N ASP A 88 11.81 -16.09 9.46
CA ASP A 88 12.10 -17.52 9.21
C ASP A 88 13.45 -17.73 8.51
N ASP A 89 14.16 -18.78 8.94
CA ASP A 89 15.04 -19.62 8.12
C ASP A 89 14.14 -20.55 7.28
N GLU A 90 14.14 -20.42 5.96
CA GLU A 90 14.13 -21.55 5.00
C GLU A 90 14.35 -21.06 3.56
N SER A 91 15.47 -21.52 3.01
CA SER A 91 15.73 -21.65 1.59
C SER A 91 14.87 -22.77 1.00
N GLU A 92 13.83 -22.43 0.25
CA GLU A 92 13.38 -23.06 -1.00
C GLU A 92 11.99 -22.53 -1.37
N ALA A 93 11.87 -22.10 -2.64
CA ALA A 93 10.66 -21.76 -3.37
C ALA A 93 9.88 -20.48 -2.96
N GLY A 94 10.18 -19.40 -3.68
CA GLY A 94 9.16 -18.64 -4.42
C GLY A 94 8.31 -17.65 -3.63
N GLU A 95 8.75 -16.39 -3.67
CA GLU A 95 7.97 -15.17 -3.93
C GLU A 95 6.64 -14.97 -3.17
N GLY A 96 6.56 -13.88 -2.40
CA GLY A 96 5.26 -13.32 -2.05
C GLY A 96 5.22 -12.37 -0.86
N GLY A 97 5.98 -11.26 -0.89
CA GLY A 97 5.86 -10.16 0.07
C GLY A 97 4.86 -9.06 -0.34
N SER A 98 3.88 -8.88 0.54
CA SER A 98 2.77 -7.94 0.50
C SER A 98 3.14 -6.49 0.71
N GLU A 99 2.32 -5.62 0.16
CA GLU A 99 2.68 -4.26 -0.12
C GLU A 99 1.47 -3.27 -0.10
N THR A 100 1.49 -2.31 0.82
CA THR A 100 0.57 -1.14 0.94
C THR A 100 1.21 0.20 0.56
N ALA A 101 0.71 0.92 -0.44
CA ALA A 101 1.39 2.08 -1.00
C ALA A 101 0.65 3.41 -0.80
N ALA A 102 1.11 4.28 0.10
CA ALA A 102 0.82 5.72 -0.01
C ALA A 102 1.91 6.44 -0.86
N VAL A 103 1.99 7.77 -0.96
CA VAL A 103 1.30 8.67 -1.92
C VAL A 103 2.38 9.62 -2.52
N ALA A 104 2.08 10.36 -3.60
CA ALA A 104 2.65 11.69 -3.92
C ALA A 104 1.67 12.47 -4.82
N PRO A 105 1.32 13.74 -4.53
CA PRO A 105 0.44 14.60 -5.34
C PRO A 105 1.19 15.73 -6.06
N ALA A 106 0.66 16.57 -6.95
CA ALA A 106 -0.50 16.63 -7.84
C ALA A 106 -0.13 17.69 -8.91
N SER A 107 -0.62 17.61 -10.14
CA SER A 107 -0.51 18.69 -11.14
C SER A 107 -1.82 19.47 -11.21
N GLU A 108 -1.74 20.79 -11.07
CA GLU A 108 -2.89 21.70 -10.97
C GLU A 108 -3.73 21.83 -12.27
N PRO A 109 -5.01 22.23 -12.13
CA PRO A 109 -6.05 22.08 -13.15
C PRO A 109 -6.03 23.19 -14.21
N VAL A 110 -6.23 22.80 -15.46
CA VAL A 110 -6.51 23.74 -16.56
C VAL A 110 -7.94 24.27 -16.43
N ALA A 111 -8.06 25.60 -16.38
CA ALA A 111 -9.32 26.35 -16.28
C ALA A 111 -10.29 26.07 -17.45
N PRO A 112 -11.61 26.26 -17.26
CA PRO A 112 -12.65 25.66 -18.10
C PRO A 112 -12.76 26.34 -19.47
N ALA A 113 -12.65 25.55 -20.53
CA ALA A 113 -13.08 25.95 -21.87
C ALA A 113 -14.61 25.85 -21.98
N ALA A 114 -15.18 26.85 -22.66
CA ALA A 114 -16.59 27.17 -22.73
C ALA A 114 -17.53 25.99 -23.04
N ALA A 115 -18.72 26.06 -22.43
CA ALA A 115 -19.86 25.18 -22.63
C ALA A 115 -20.14 24.91 -24.12
N SER A 116 -20.02 23.65 -24.52
CA SER A 116 -20.61 23.15 -25.75
C SER A 116 -22.02 22.62 -25.45
N ALA A 117 -22.99 23.23 -26.14
CA ALA A 117 -24.38 22.85 -26.13
C ALA A 117 -24.54 21.50 -26.85
N ASP A 118 -24.64 20.41 -26.09
CA ASP A 118 -25.28 19.18 -26.51
C ASP A 118 -25.93 18.54 -25.27
N GLY A 119 -27.24 18.28 -25.37
CA GLY A 119 -28.13 17.97 -24.25
C GLY A 119 -27.97 16.59 -23.61
N THR A 120 -26.76 16.04 -23.57
CA THR A 120 -26.43 14.80 -22.83
C THR A 120 -25.92 15.16 -21.44
N PRO A 121 -26.42 14.54 -20.35
CA PRO A 121 -25.92 14.80 -19.00
C PRO A 121 -24.44 14.38 -18.91
N LYS A 122 -23.57 15.37 -18.75
CA LYS A 122 -22.12 15.21 -18.56
C LYS A 122 -21.78 15.47 -17.10
N LEU A 123 -21.20 14.48 -16.45
CA LEU A 123 -20.64 14.61 -15.11
C LEU A 123 -19.16 14.97 -15.23
N GLN A 124 -18.70 15.87 -14.37
CA GLN A 124 -17.31 16.31 -14.29
C GLN A 124 -16.70 15.78 -12.99
N GLY A 125 -15.58 15.09 -13.12
CA GLY A 125 -14.70 14.71 -12.01
C GLY A 125 -13.25 15.12 -12.27
N VAL A 126 -12.36 14.56 -11.48
CA VAL A 126 -10.90 14.70 -11.58
C VAL A 126 -10.36 13.69 -12.59
N ALA A 127 -9.64 14.18 -13.59
CA ALA A 127 -8.87 13.36 -14.53
C ALA A 127 -7.76 12.61 -13.77
N ALA A 128 -7.95 11.30 -13.56
CA ALA A 128 -7.07 10.49 -12.72
C ALA A 128 -6.17 9.56 -13.53
N SER A 129 -6.63 9.09 -14.70
CA SER A 129 -5.84 8.31 -15.65
C SER A 129 -6.31 8.59 -17.07
N GLU A 130 -5.38 8.86 -17.98
CA GLU A 130 -5.66 9.27 -19.35
C GLU A 130 -6.29 8.16 -20.20
N GLY A 131 -6.94 8.58 -21.28
CA GLY A 131 -7.54 7.71 -22.28
C GLY A 131 -9.06 7.83 -22.33
N VAL A 132 -9.65 7.13 -23.28
CA VAL A 132 -11.09 7.08 -23.49
C VAL A 132 -11.58 5.66 -23.39
N ALA A 133 -12.73 5.46 -22.78
CA ALA A 133 -13.39 4.16 -22.74
C ALA A 133 -14.90 4.32 -22.83
N ILE A 134 -15.55 3.30 -23.39
CA ILE A 134 -17.01 3.16 -23.39
C ILE A 134 -17.32 1.69 -23.17
N GLY A 135 -18.24 1.40 -22.26
CA GLY A 135 -18.54 0.01 -21.90
C GLY A 135 -19.71 -0.10 -20.94
N PRO A 136 -20.17 -1.34 -20.68
CA PRO A 136 -21.26 -1.58 -19.75
C PRO A 136 -20.90 -1.03 -18.37
N ALA A 137 -21.87 -0.38 -17.73
CA ALA A 137 -21.73 0.11 -16.37
C ALA A 137 -21.70 -1.08 -15.41
N PHE A 138 -20.69 -1.14 -14.54
CA PHE A 138 -20.62 -2.10 -13.45
C PHE A 138 -20.62 -1.33 -12.13
N ALA A 139 -21.80 -1.25 -11.51
CA ALA A 139 -22.01 -0.58 -10.25
C ALA A 139 -21.56 -1.48 -9.08
N HIS A 140 -20.45 -1.12 -8.44
CA HIS A 140 -19.92 -1.75 -7.24
C HIS A 140 -20.19 -0.85 -6.04
N PHE A 141 -21.36 -1.07 -5.43
CA PHE A 141 -21.75 -0.36 -4.22
C PHE A 141 -22.17 -1.41 -3.19
N PRO A 142 -21.27 -1.80 -2.27
CA PRO A 142 -21.62 -2.67 -1.17
C PRO A 142 -22.85 -2.09 -0.43
N PRO A 143 -23.85 -2.92 -0.08
CA PRO A 143 -25.02 -2.45 0.64
C PRO A 143 -24.61 -1.93 2.02
N GLU A 144 -25.20 -0.82 2.45
CA GLU A 144 -25.07 -0.37 3.82
C GLU A 144 -25.78 -1.38 4.72
N ILE A 145 -25.02 -2.07 5.56
CA ILE A 145 -25.54 -3.13 6.41
C ILE A 145 -26.12 -2.49 7.66
N GLU A 146 -27.45 -2.39 7.70
CA GLU A 146 -28.16 -2.00 8.90
C GLU A 146 -28.48 -3.22 9.76
N GLY A 147 -28.12 -3.15 11.05
CA GLY A 147 -28.51 -4.15 12.02
C GLY A 147 -30.03 -4.11 12.25
N PRO A 148 -30.73 -5.25 12.31
CA PRO A 148 -32.17 -5.27 12.57
C PRO A 148 -32.53 -4.77 13.98
N GLY A 149 -31.55 -4.59 14.88
CA GLY A 149 -31.74 -4.06 16.22
C GLY A 149 -32.66 -4.93 17.07
N ARG A 150 -32.69 -6.25 16.81
CA ARG A 150 -33.62 -7.17 17.46
C ARG A 150 -33.07 -7.58 18.81
N HIS A 151 -33.89 -7.47 19.85
CA HIS A 151 -33.58 -8.01 21.16
C HIS A 151 -33.95 -9.50 21.24
N LEU A 152 -32.97 -10.35 21.52
CA LEU A 152 -33.11 -11.80 21.64
C LEU A 152 -33.79 -12.21 22.93
N GLN A 153 -34.58 -13.28 22.89
CA GLN A 153 -35.03 -13.98 24.08
C GLN A 153 -33.95 -14.94 24.59
N ALA A 154 -33.97 -15.27 25.89
CA ALA A 154 -32.96 -16.14 26.51
C ALA A 154 -32.78 -17.51 25.80
N GLY A 155 -33.84 -18.05 25.19
CA GLY A 155 -33.79 -19.30 24.44
C GLY A 155 -33.20 -19.19 23.02
N GLU A 156 -33.01 -17.98 22.50
CA GLU A 156 -32.47 -17.72 21.15
C GLU A 156 -30.96 -17.45 21.17
N ILE A 157 -30.39 -17.13 22.34
CA ILE A 157 -28.98 -16.72 22.50
C ILE A 157 -28.02 -17.78 21.97
N GLU A 158 -28.18 -19.04 22.38
CA GLU A 158 -27.27 -20.12 21.94
C GLU A 158 -27.35 -20.36 20.43
N SER A 159 -28.55 -20.36 19.85
CA SER A 159 -28.71 -20.50 18.40
C SER A 159 -28.11 -19.33 17.62
N GLU A 160 -28.16 -18.12 18.19
CA GLU A 160 -27.57 -16.93 17.58
C GLU A 160 -26.04 -16.93 17.68
N LEU A 161 -25.48 -17.41 18.79
CA LEU A 161 -24.04 -17.64 18.94
C LEU A 161 -23.52 -18.68 17.94
N GLU A 162 -24.24 -19.78 17.74
CA GLU A 162 -23.89 -20.77 16.70
C GLU A 162 -23.95 -20.16 15.30
N ARG A 163 -24.99 -19.36 15.01
CA ARG A 163 -25.13 -18.64 13.73
C ARG A 163 -23.95 -17.69 13.48
N PHE A 164 -23.54 -16.93 14.49
CA PHE A 164 -22.37 -16.06 14.44
C PHE A 164 -21.07 -16.83 14.20
N ARG A 165 -20.79 -17.87 14.98
CA ARG A 165 -19.58 -18.70 14.81
C ARG A 165 -19.51 -19.35 13.42
N GLY A 166 -20.66 -19.80 12.90
CA GLY A 166 -20.77 -20.31 11.54
C GLY A 166 -20.42 -19.25 10.48
N ALA A 167 -20.87 -18.01 10.67
CA ALA A 167 -20.56 -16.91 9.76
C ALA A 167 -19.07 -16.57 9.77
N VAL A 168 -18.44 -16.48 10.96
CA VAL A 168 -16.99 -16.26 11.10
C VAL A 168 -16.20 -17.36 10.40
N ALA A 169 -16.56 -18.63 10.62
CA ALA A 169 -15.90 -19.76 9.96
C ALA A 169 -16.04 -19.72 8.43
N SER A 170 -17.18 -19.25 7.92
CA SER A 170 -17.38 -19.08 6.48
C SER A 170 -16.49 -17.99 5.89
N VAL A 171 -16.36 -16.84 6.57
CA VAL A 171 -15.47 -15.74 6.15
C VAL A 171 -14.01 -16.19 6.17
N GLN A 172 -13.57 -16.87 7.24
CA GLN A 172 -12.22 -17.43 7.34
C GLN A 172 -11.94 -18.42 6.19
N ALA A 173 -12.87 -19.34 5.90
CA ALA A 173 -12.71 -20.29 4.81
C ALA A 173 -12.65 -19.64 3.42
N ARG A 174 -13.32 -18.49 3.22
CA ARG A 174 -13.21 -17.69 1.99
C ARG A 174 -11.83 -17.04 1.88
N MET A 175 -11.33 -16.46 2.97
CA MET A 175 -9.99 -15.85 3.02
C MET A 175 -8.88 -16.89 2.83
N ASP A 176 -8.98 -18.06 3.48
CA ASP A 176 -8.01 -19.15 3.36
C ASP A 176 -7.96 -19.68 1.91
N ARG A 177 -9.10 -19.74 1.21
CA ARG A 177 -9.15 -20.11 -0.21
C ARG A 177 -8.43 -19.09 -1.08
N THR A 178 -8.68 -17.81 -0.82
CA THR A 178 -8.03 -16.70 -1.52
C THR A 178 -6.51 -16.79 -1.33
N LEU A 179 -6.04 -16.99 -0.09
CA LEU A 179 -4.61 -17.18 0.20
C LEU A 179 -3.96 -18.39 -0.49
N ALA A 180 -4.74 -19.43 -0.76
CA ALA A 180 -4.27 -20.63 -1.45
C ALA A 180 -4.19 -20.45 -2.98
N GLU A 181 -4.80 -19.41 -3.54
CA GLU A 181 -4.75 -19.13 -4.98
C GLU A 181 -3.40 -18.51 -5.38
N ASN A 182 -2.75 -19.11 -6.38
CA ASN A 182 -1.42 -18.67 -6.82
C ASN A 182 -1.40 -17.37 -7.64
N ASN A 183 -2.57 -16.77 -7.90
CA ASN A 183 -2.71 -15.61 -8.79
C ASN A 183 -2.72 -14.26 -8.06
N LEU A 184 -2.74 -14.25 -6.73
CA LEU A 184 -2.62 -13.01 -5.97
C LEU A 184 -1.18 -12.56 -5.95
N ALA A 185 -0.97 -11.27 -6.19
CA ALA A 185 0.34 -10.68 -5.99
C ALA A 185 0.78 -10.93 -4.55
N ALA A 186 2.09 -11.07 -4.39
CA ALA A 186 2.81 -10.94 -3.13
C ALA A 186 2.14 -9.90 -2.20
N GLY A 187 1.95 -8.70 -2.79
CA GLY A 187 1.13 -7.54 -2.40
C GLY A 187 -0.13 -7.82 -1.60
N ASP A 188 -0.95 -8.70 -2.15
CA ASP A 188 -2.35 -8.83 -1.77
C ASP A 188 -2.53 -9.95 -0.74
N ARG A 189 -1.65 -10.96 -0.77
CA ARG A 189 -1.72 -12.09 0.16
C ARG A 189 -1.54 -11.66 1.61
N GLY A 190 -0.62 -10.73 1.90
CA GLY A 190 -0.40 -10.26 3.27
C GLY A 190 -1.59 -9.46 3.82
N ILE A 191 -2.27 -8.70 2.97
CA ILE A 191 -3.52 -8.00 3.33
C ILE A 191 -4.60 -9.02 3.69
N VAL A 192 -4.83 -10.01 2.83
CA VAL A 192 -5.81 -11.09 3.07
C VAL A 192 -5.47 -11.86 4.34
N ALA A 193 -4.19 -12.16 4.60
CA ALA A 193 -3.76 -12.85 5.81
C ALA A 193 -4.02 -12.03 7.08
N ALA A 194 -3.77 -10.72 7.05
CA ALA A 194 -4.05 -9.84 8.17
C ALA A 194 -5.56 -9.73 8.45
N LEU A 195 -6.38 -9.57 7.41
CA LEU A 195 -7.85 -9.56 7.55
C LEU A 195 -8.38 -10.88 8.10
N ARG A 196 -7.80 -12.01 7.69
CA ARG A 196 -8.12 -13.33 8.21
C ARG A 196 -7.78 -13.46 9.69
N ASP A 197 -6.67 -12.87 10.14
CA ASP A 197 -6.30 -12.87 11.55
C ASP A 197 -7.24 -11.99 12.39
N ILE A 198 -7.65 -10.81 11.87
CA ILE A 198 -8.67 -9.97 12.51
C ILE A 198 -10.00 -10.73 12.64
N ALA A 199 -10.42 -11.42 11.57
CA ALA A 199 -11.64 -12.25 11.58
C ALA A 199 -11.57 -13.42 12.58
N ALA A 200 -10.36 -13.87 12.93
CA ALA A 200 -10.11 -14.93 13.90
C ALA A 200 -9.79 -14.42 15.31
N ASP A 201 -9.80 -13.11 15.55
CA ASP A 201 -9.36 -12.56 16.81
C ASP A 201 -10.40 -12.72 17.92
N ASP A 202 -9.93 -13.16 19.08
CA ASP A 202 -10.73 -13.40 20.27
C ASP A 202 -11.34 -12.10 20.85
N SER A 203 -10.80 -10.92 20.53
CA SER A 203 -11.36 -9.63 20.94
C SER A 203 -12.58 -9.26 20.12
N LEU A 204 -12.51 -9.41 18.79
CA LEU A 204 -13.66 -9.16 17.93
C LEU A 204 -14.74 -10.21 18.20
N THR A 205 -14.38 -11.49 18.12
CA THR A 205 -15.34 -12.58 18.34
C THR A 205 -15.90 -12.57 19.77
N GLY A 206 -15.06 -12.35 20.77
CA GLY A 206 -15.48 -12.29 22.18
C GLY A 206 -16.40 -11.10 22.49
N GLU A 207 -16.14 -9.93 21.91
CA GLU A 207 -17.01 -8.76 22.10
C GLU A 207 -18.37 -8.96 21.44
N VAL A 208 -18.42 -9.55 20.24
CA VAL A 208 -19.67 -9.94 19.59
C VAL A 208 -20.44 -10.95 20.43
N GLU A 209 -19.78 -12.02 20.91
CA GLU A 209 -20.44 -12.99 21.78
C GLU A 209 -20.97 -12.37 23.07
N ARG A 210 -20.26 -11.37 23.64
CA ARG A 210 -20.70 -10.64 24.83
C ARG A 210 -21.98 -9.85 24.56
N LEU A 211 -22.06 -9.15 23.42
CA LEU A 211 -23.24 -8.40 23.00
C LEU A 211 -24.43 -9.33 22.71
N ILE A 212 -24.20 -10.47 22.04
CA ILE A 212 -25.24 -11.49 21.81
C ILE A 212 -25.79 -12.05 23.13
N LYS A 213 -24.91 -12.36 24.09
CA LYS A 213 -25.32 -12.80 25.44
C LYS A 213 -26.05 -11.69 26.21
N GLY A 214 -25.79 -10.43 25.88
CA GLY A 214 -26.52 -9.25 26.37
C GLY A 214 -27.91 -9.07 25.75
N GLY A 215 -28.24 -9.86 24.72
CA GLY A 215 -29.53 -9.87 24.05
C GLY A 215 -29.55 -9.16 22.70
N ASP A 216 -28.42 -8.75 22.14
CA ASP A 216 -28.38 -8.18 20.78
C ASP A 216 -28.38 -9.29 19.72
N ASP A 217 -29.02 -9.08 18.57
CA ASP A 217 -28.89 -10.00 17.43
C ASP A 217 -27.46 -10.00 16.85
N ALA A 218 -27.07 -11.07 16.16
CA ALA A 218 -25.69 -11.22 15.68
C ALA A 218 -25.24 -10.10 14.72
N VAL A 219 -26.13 -9.57 13.88
CA VAL A 219 -25.75 -8.55 12.89
C VAL A 219 -25.48 -7.23 13.62
N SER A 220 -26.39 -6.83 14.51
CA SER A 220 -26.23 -5.61 15.33
C SER A 220 -25.00 -5.72 16.25
N ALA A 221 -24.78 -6.89 16.84
CA ALA A 221 -23.62 -7.15 17.69
C ALA A 221 -22.28 -7.05 16.93
N VAL A 222 -22.20 -7.57 15.70
CA VAL A 222 -21.01 -7.45 14.85
C VAL A 222 -20.72 -6.00 14.48
N ILE A 223 -21.73 -5.24 14.06
CA ILE A 223 -21.58 -3.82 13.71
C ILE A 223 -21.06 -3.02 14.91
N ALA A 224 -21.66 -3.21 16.08
CA ALA A 224 -21.27 -2.49 17.30
C ALA A 224 -19.86 -2.88 17.79
N ALA A 225 -19.50 -4.16 17.74
CA ALA A 225 -18.17 -4.63 18.12
C ALA A 225 -17.10 -4.11 17.16
N ALA A 226 -17.34 -4.18 15.84
CA ALA A 226 -16.44 -3.66 14.83
C ALA A 226 -16.24 -2.15 14.99
N ALA A 227 -17.30 -1.37 15.20
CA ALA A 227 -17.22 0.07 15.43
C ALA A 227 -16.43 0.41 16.70
N THR A 228 -16.60 -0.37 17.77
CA THR A 228 -15.85 -0.17 19.03
C THR A 228 -14.36 -0.41 18.83
N ILE A 229 -13.99 -1.53 18.21
CA ILE A 229 -12.59 -1.89 17.97
C ILE A 229 -11.95 -0.94 16.95
N ALA A 230 -12.68 -0.54 15.92
CA ALA A 230 -12.21 0.45 14.95
C ALA A 230 -11.98 1.83 15.60
N ALA A 231 -12.83 2.23 16.55
CA ALA A 231 -12.62 3.45 17.34
C ALA A 231 -11.40 3.33 18.24
N ASP A 232 -11.16 2.18 18.87
CA ASP A 232 -9.96 1.94 19.67
C ASP A 232 -8.69 2.03 18.82
N PHE A 233 -8.70 1.47 17.60
CA PHE A 233 -7.61 1.60 16.64
C PHE A 233 -7.40 3.05 16.20
N SER A 234 -8.48 3.78 15.91
CA SER A 234 -8.46 5.20 15.49
C SER A 234 -7.98 6.16 16.59
N ALA A 235 -8.05 5.74 17.85
CA ALA A 235 -7.64 6.51 19.01
C ALA A 235 -6.17 6.29 19.39
N VAL A 236 -5.45 5.40 18.68
CA VAL A 236 -4.01 5.23 18.87
C VAL A 236 -3.29 6.35 18.12
N ASP A 237 -2.35 7.02 18.78
CA ASP A 237 -1.44 7.99 18.15
C ASP A 237 -0.39 7.28 17.28
N ASP A 238 -0.86 6.50 16.31
CA ASP A 238 -0.10 5.80 15.30
C ASP A 238 -0.96 5.67 14.04
N HIS A 239 -0.61 6.43 12.99
CA HIS A 239 -1.34 6.45 11.72
C HIS A 239 -1.46 5.07 11.06
N TYR A 240 -0.53 4.14 11.32
CA TYR A 240 -0.61 2.77 10.83
C TYR A 240 -1.68 1.96 11.57
N LEU A 241 -1.79 2.13 12.90
CA LEU A 241 -2.85 1.49 13.68
C LEU A 241 -4.22 2.11 13.38
N ASN A 242 -4.27 3.40 13.06
CA ASN A 242 -5.49 4.07 12.58
C ASN A 242 -6.01 3.44 11.28
N ALA A 243 -5.13 3.10 10.33
CA ALA A 243 -5.52 2.44 9.08
C ALA A 243 -6.14 1.03 9.29
N ARG A 244 -5.91 0.39 10.45
CA ARG A 244 -6.55 -0.90 10.80
C ARG A 244 -8.03 -0.75 11.19
N ALA A 245 -8.52 0.46 11.44
CA ALA A 245 -9.94 0.71 11.66
C ALA A 245 -10.77 0.28 10.44
N ASP A 246 -10.31 0.61 9.23
CA ASP A 246 -10.98 0.25 7.97
C ASP A 246 -10.99 -1.26 7.75
N ASP A 247 -9.88 -1.95 8.08
CA ASP A 247 -9.78 -3.41 8.02
C ASP A 247 -10.81 -4.10 8.94
N VAL A 248 -10.96 -3.58 10.17
CA VAL A 248 -11.94 -4.10 11.14
C VAL A 248 -13.37 -3.91 10.64
N HIS A 249 -13.68 -2.74 10.07
CA HIS A 249 -14.96 -2.48 9.42
C HIS A 249 -15.22 -3.41 8.24
N ALA A 250 -14.22 -3.64 7.39
CA ALA A 250 -14.31 -4.55 6.26
C ALA A 250 -14.62 -5.99 6.70
N VAL A 251 -13.89 -6.50 7.70
CA VAL A 251 -14.14 -7.85 8.27
C VAL A 251 -15.54 -7.93 8.90
N GLY A 252 -15.94 -6.91 9.66
CA GLY A 252 -17.28 -6.84 10.24
C GLY A 252 -18.38 -6.91 9.18
N GLY A 253 -18.23 -6.13 8.10
CA GLY A 253 -19.14 -6.16 6.96
C GLY A 253 -19.27 -7.54 6.31
N GLN A 254 -18.14 -8.24 6.12
CA GLN A 254 -18.14 -9.62 5.56
C GLN A 254 -18.91 -10.60 6.43
N ILE A 255 -18.73 -10.53 7.75
CA ILE A 255 -19.46 -11.40 8.69
C ILE A 255 -20.96 -11.10 8.62
N CYS A 256 -21.34 -9.82 8.58
CA CYS A 256 -22.74 -9.40 8.46
C CYS A 256 -23.39 -9.89 7.15
N LEU A 257 -22.70 -9.80 6.01
CA LEU A 257 -23.23 -10.32 4.74
C LEU A 257 -23.56 -11.81 4.83
N VAL A 258 -22.65 -12.62 5.42
CA VAL A 258 -22.90 -14.05 5.64
C VAL A 258 -24.08 -14.27 6.58
N LEU A 259 -24.20 -13.50 7.66
CA LEU A 259 -25.33 -13.58 8.60
C LEU A 259 -26.69 -13.23 7.97
N LEU A 260 -26.68 -12.30 7.02
CA LEU A 260 -27.86 -11.89 6.26
C LEU A 260 -28.16 -12.83 5.08
N GLY A 261 -27.28 -13.80 4.79
CA GLY A 261 -27.39 -14.65 3.61
C GLY A 261 -27.29 -13.87 2.30
N GLN A 262 -26.60 -12.73 2.32
CA GLN A 262 -26.36 -11.90 1.16
C GLN A 262 -24.99 -12.24 0.56
N ASP A 263 -24.94 -12.30 -0.77
CA ASP A 263 -23.68 -12.43 -1.49
C ASP A 263 -23.02 -11.07 -1.65
N GLU A 264 -21.70 -11.04 -1.54
CA GLU A 264 -20.88 -9.88 -1.85
C GLU A 264 -21.04 -9.51 -3.33
N VAL A 265 -21.12 -8.22 -3.64
CA VAL A 265 -20.98 -7.77 -5.04
C VAL A 265 -19.52 -7.98 -5.42
N SER A 266 -19.22 -9.14 -6.00
CA SER A 266 -17.84 -9.49 -6.33
C SER A 266 -17.39 -8.82 -7.64
N LEU A 267 -16.26 -8.12 -7.57
CA LEU A 267 -15.57 -7.60 -8.75
C LEU A 267 -15.10 -8.71 -9.72
N GLU A 268 -15.03 -9.97 -9.28
CA GLU A 268 -14.66 -11.11 -10.14
C GLU A 268 -15.65 -11.32 -11.31
N THR A 269 -16.89 -10.89 -11.12
CA THR A 269 -17.97 -11.02 -12.11
C THR A 269 -18.00 -9.89 -13.13
N ILE A 270 -17.09 -8.92 -13.03
CA ILE A 270 -17.07 -7.76 -13.92
C ILE A 270 -16.93 -8.20 -15.39
N PRO A 271 -17.82 -7.73 -16.29
CA PRO A 271 -17.73 -8.05 -17.71
C PRO A 271 -16.46 -7.47 -18.34
N GLN A 272 -15.99 -8.10 -19.42
CA GLN A 272 -14.87 -7.57 -20.20
C GLN A 272 -15.21 -6.19 -20.78
N GLY A 273 -14.33 -5.21 -20.55
CA GLY A 273 -14.47 -3.83 -21.01
C GLY A 273 -15.48 -2.99 -20.21
N ALA A 274 -15.94 -3.47 -19.05
CA ALA A 274 -16.89 -2.72 -18.23
C ALA A 274 -16.25 -1.49 -17.57
N ILE A 275 -17.06 -0.46 -17.35
CA ILE A 275 -16.69 0.71 -16.57
C ILE A 275 -17.08 0.45 -15.12
N LEU A 276 -16.09 0.35 -14.24
CA LEU A 276 -16.28 0.14 -12.80
C LEU A 276 -16.70 1.46 -12.14
N ILE A 277 -17.79 1.43 -11.37
CA ILE A 277 -18.41 2.60 -10.74
C ILE A 277 -18.56 2.30 -9.25
N ALA A 278 -17.91 3.06 -8.38
CA ALA A 278 -17.95 2.83 -6.94
C ALA A 278 -17.85 4.14 -6.13
N ASP A 279 -18.32 4.17 -4.88
CA ASP A 279 -18.08 5.31 -3.98
C ASP A 279 -16.59 5.42 -3.65
N ASP A 280 -15.99 4.30 -3.27
CA ASP A 280 -14.56 4.06 -3.11
C ASP A 280 -14.29 2.56 -3.34
N ILE A 281 -13.05 2.16 -3.54
CA ILE A 281 -12.66 0.76 -3.68
C ILE A 281 -11.61 0.43 -2.63
N GLY A 282 -12.03 -0.36 -1.64
CA GLY A 282 -11.13 -0.83 -0.59
C GLY A 282 -10.04 -1.76 -1.13
N ALA A 283 -8.93 -1.88 -0.39
CA ALA A 283 -7.80 -2.74 -0.75
C ALA A 283 -8.22 -4.21 -0.95
N TRP A 284 -9.19 -4.69 -0.17
CA TRP A 284 -9.76 -6.03 -0.28
C TRP A 284 -10.41 -6.29 -1.65
N ASP A 285 -11.25 -5.37 -2.12
CA ASP A 285 -11.96 -5.51 -3.39
C ASP A 285 -10.97 -5.43 -4.56
N LEU A 286 -10.04 -4.48 -4.49
CA LEU A 286 -9.07 -4.23 -5.55
C LEU A 286 -8.11 -5.41 -5.77
N ALA A 287 -7.66 -6.05 -4.68
CA ALA A 287 -6.82 -7.26 -4.72
C ALA A 287 -7.46 -8.42 -5.49
N ARG A 288 -8.79 -8.51 -5.49
CA ARG A 288 -9.56 -9.57 -6.18
C ARG A 288 -10.13 -9.11 -7.52
N ALA A 289 -9.94 -7.84 -7.88
CA ALA A 289 -10.48 -7.28 -9.10
C ALA A 289 -9.70 -7.82 -10.32
N PRO A 290 -10.37 -8.39 -11.34
CA PRO A 290 -9.71 -8.81 -12.55
C PRO A 290 -9.41 -7.58 -13.42
N LEU A 291 -8.33 -6.84 -13.08
CA LEU A 291 -7.96 -5.54 -13.67
C LEU A 291 -7.96 -5.55 -15.21
N LYS A 292 -7.56 -6.66 -15.84
CA LYS A 292 -7.57 -6.83 -17.31
C LYS A 292 -8.96 -6.78 -17.96
N ARG A 293 -10.02 -6.96 -17.18
CA ARG A 293 -11.42 -6.86 -17.65
C ARG A 293 -11.97 -5.45 -17.52
N ILE A 294 -11.36 -4.60 -16.70
CA ILE A 294 -11.84 -3.24 -16.45
C ILE A 294 -11.48 -2.37 -17.65
N GLY A 295 -12.50 -1.83 -18.32
CA GLY A 295 -12.34 -0.90 -19.43
C GLY A 295 -12.13 0.55 -18.97
N GLY A 296 -12.58 0.88 -17.75
CA GLY A 296 -12.44 2.20 -17.16
C GLY A 296 -12.91 2.25 -15.72
N VAL A 297 -12.53 3.29 -14.98
CA VAL A 297 -12.88 3.45 -13.56
C VAL A 297 -13.52 4.82 -13.30
N VAL A 298 -14.58 4.80 -12.50
CA VAL A 298 -15.29 5.99 -12.04
C VAL A 298 -15.51 5.89 -10.53
N CYS A 299 -15.03 6.86 -9.75
CA CYS A 299 -15.23 6.87 -8.30
C CYS A 299 -15.84 8.17 -7.77
N GLY A 300 -16.65 8.03 -6.71
CA GLY A 300 -17.19 9.15 -5.94
C GLY A 300 -16.09 9.90 -5.19
N HIS A 301 -15.23 9.15 -4.49
CA HIS A 301 -14.09 9.68 -3.74
C HIS A 301 -12.78 9.48 -4.50
N GLY A 302 -11.70 10.04 -3.94
CA GLY A 302 -10.36 9.97 -4.48
C GLY A 302 -10.00 11.14 -5.40
N GLY A 303 -8.77 11.62 -5.28
CA GLY A 303 -8.16 12.57 -6.21
C GLY A 303 -7.31 11.86 -7.26
N ALA A 304 -6.59 12.62 -8.08
CA ALA A 304 -5.63 12.06 -9.04
C ALA A 304 -4.56 11.15 -8.38
N THR A 305 -4.42 11.18 -7.05
CA THR A 305 -3.33 10.56 -6.29
C THR A 305 -3.81 9.42 -5.39
N SER A 306 -5.09 9.04 -5.50
CA SER A 306 -5.63 7.90 -4.77
C SER A 306 -5.02 6.59 -5.27
N HIS A 307 -5.06 5.55 -4.42
CA HIS A 307 -4.60 4.20 -4.76
C HIS A 307 -5.19 3.71 -6.08
N ILE A 308 -6.48 3.97 -6.31
CA ILE A 308 -7.16 3.58 -7.54
C ILE A 308 -6.70 4.38 -8.77
N ALA A 309 -6.35 5.66 -8.61
CA ALA A 309 -5.80 6.47 -9.71
C ALA A 309 -4.44 5.94 -10.18
N ILE A 310 -3.57 5.56 -9.23
CA ILE A 310 -2.23 5.03 -9.53
C ILE A 310 -2.35 3.71 -10.26
N ILE A 311 -3.17 2.79 -9.74
CA ILE A 311 -3.39 1.47 -10.34
C ILE A 311 -4.00 1.60 -11.73
N ALA A 312 -5.00 2.46 -11.90
CA ALA A 312 -5.57 2.72 -13.21
C ALA A 312 -4.50 3.19 -14.22
N ARG A 313 -3.59 4.09 -13.83
CA ARG A 313 -2.49 4.55 -14.71
C ARG A 313 -1.49 3.45 -15.04
N SER A 314 -1.00 2.72 -14.04
CA SER A 314 -0.02 1.64 -14.24
C SER A 314 -0.56 0.54 -15.15
N HIS A 315 -1.88 0.31 -15.14
CA HIS A 315 -2.55 -0.63 -16.03
C HIS A 315 -3.08 0.00 -17.35
N GLY A 316 -2.92 1.31 -17.54
CA GLY A 316 -3.40 2.03 -18.72
C GLY A 316 -4.93 2.00 -18.87
N VAL A 317 -5.64 1.94 -17.74
CA VAL A 317 -7.10 2.00 -17.64
C VAL A 317 -7.50 3.46 -17.44
N PRO A 318 -8.35 4.06 -18.28
CA PRO A 318 -8.81 5.44 -18.09
C PRO A 318 -9.64 5.58 -16.81
N ALA A 319 -9.47 6.69 -16.10
CA ALA A 319 -10.13 6.89 -14.81
C ALA A 319 -10.55 8.33 -14.54
N VAL A 320 -11.76 8.49 -13.98
CA VAL A 320 -12.31 9.76 -13.51
C VAL A 320 -12.78 9.59 -12.07
N LEU A 321 -12.23 10.37 -11.14
CA LEU A 321 -12.50 10.23 -9.70
C LEU A 321 -13.09 11.52 -9.12
N GLY A 322 -13.46 11.51 -7.84
CA GLY A 322 -13.89 12.73 -7.16
C GLY A 322 -15.22 13.30 -7.67
N LEU A 323 -16.15 12.43 -8.11
CA LEU A 323 -17.50 12.85 -8.51
C LEU A 323 -18.40 13.26 -7.33
N GLY A 324 -17.99 12.94 -6.10
CA GLY A 324 -18.79 13.10 -4.89
C GLY A 324 -20.13 12.38 -5.01
N ASP A 325 -21.18 12.96 -4.44
CA ASP A 325 -22.53 12.38 -4.40
C ASP A 325 -23.14 12.10 -5.79
N LYS A 326 -22.63 12.75 -6.85
CA LYS A 326 -23.08 12.53 -8.24
C LYS A 326 -22.82 11.11 -8.71
N ILE A 327 -21.92 10.37 -8.05
CA ILE A 327 -21.67 8.96 -8.35
C ILE A 327 -22.94 8.10 -8.23
N ASN A 328 -23.87 8.49 -7.37
CA ASN A 328 -25.15 7.80 -7.17
C ASN A 328 -26.04 7.83 -8.41
N GLU A 329 -25.88 8.84 -9.29
CA GLU A 329 -26.61 8.91 -10.57
C GLU A 329 -26.23 7.76 -11.51
N LEU A 330 -25.03 7.19 -11.34
CA LEU A 330 -24.52 6.11 -12.18
C LEU A 330 -24.91 4.71 -11.70
N ARG A 331 -25.50 4.56 -10.50
CA ARG A 331 -25.89 3.25 -9.95
C ARG A 331 -26.83 2.46 -10.87
N ALA A 332 -27.69 3.16 -11.60
CA ALA A 332 -28.67 2.57 -12.51
C ALA A 332 -28.28 2.67 -14.00
N ALA A 333 -27.07 3.17 -14.30
CA ALA A 333 -26.58 3.28 -15.67
C ALA A 333 -26.45 1.90 -16.32
N LYS A 334 -26.68 1.82 -17.63
CA LYS A 334 -26.45 0.59 -18.41
C LYS A 334 -25.10 0.63 -19.10
N GLU A 335 -24.71 1.81 -19.56
CA GLU A 335 -23.46 2.04 -20.26
C GLU A 335 -22.90 3.39 -19.86
N VAL A 336 -21.58 3.46 -19.74
CA VAL A 336 -20.87 4.70 -19.39
C VAL A 336 -19.75 4.92 -20.40
N ALA A 337 -19.61 6.16 -20.81
CA ALA A 337 -18.46 6.62 -21.58
C ALA A 337 -17.64 7.57 -20.71
N ILE A 338 -16.32 7.36 -20.68
CA ILE A 338 -15.39 8.15 -19.88
C ILE A 338 -14.29 8.74 -20.76
N ASP A 339 -13.98 10.00 -20.49
CA ASP A 339 -12.83 10.72 -21.02
C ASP A 339 -11.90 11.03 -19.85
N GLY A 340 -10.95 10.14 -19.63
CA GLY A 340 -9.97 10.23 -18.55
C GLY A 340 -8.98 11.38 -18.72
N ASN A 341 -8.83 11.93 -19.94
CA ASN A 341 -8.02 13.12 -20.18
C ASN A 341 -8.73 14.39 -19.69
N ALA A 342 -10.04 14.51 -19.95
CA ALA A 342 -10.82 15.68 -19.59
C ALA A 342 -11.56 15.57 -18.24
N GLY A 343 -11.58 14.38 -17.63
CA GLY A 343 -12.35 14.12 -16.41
C GLY A 343 -13.86 14.08 -16.67
N HIS A 344 -14.31 13.74 -17.88
CA HIS A 344 -15.73 13.69 -18.22
C HIS A 344 -16.28 12.28 -18.11
N VAL A 345 -17.51 12.18 -17.60
CA VAL A 345 -18.29 10.96 -17.56
C VAL A 345 -19.67 11.21 -18.18
N ILE A 346 -20.06 10.35 -19.12
CA ILE A 346 -21.35 10.41 -19.80
C ILE A 346 -22.12 9.15 -19.50
N VAL A 347 -23.32 9.33 -18.96
CA VAL A 347 -24.23 8.24 -18.57
C VAL A 347 -25.18 7.94 -19.72
N ASP A 348 -25.30 6.65 -20.05
CA ASP A 348 -26.18 6.12 -21.11
C ASP A 348 -26.10 6.93 -22.42
N PRO A 349 -24.91 7.00 -23.07
CA PRO A 349 -24.69 7.84 -24.23
C PRO A 349 -25.64 7.51 -25.39
N ASP A 350 -26.11 8.57 -26.06
CA ASP A 350 -26.92 8.44 -27.26
C ASP A 350 -26.13 7.85 -28.44
N GLY A 351 -26.81 7.52 -29.54
CA GLY A 351 -26.16 6.86 -30.68
C GLY A 351 -25.04 7.69 -31.31
N ALA A 352 -25.15 9.03 -31.30
CA ALA A 352 -24.14 9.93 -31.83
C ALA A 352 -22.89 9.94 -30.93
N THR A 353 -23.07 10.12 -29.63
CA THR A 353 -22.01 10.12 -28.62
C THR A 353 -21.31 8.77 -28.55
N ARG A 354 -22.06 7.66 -28.57
CA ARG A 354 -21.51 6.31 -28.64
C ARG A 354 -20.62 6.12 -29.87
N SER A 355 -21.06 6.60 -31.04
CA SER A 355 -20.27 6.49 -32.27
C SER A 355 -19.00 7.33 -32.20
N ASP A 356 -19.04 8.50 -31.57
CA ASP A 356 -17.86 9.34 -31.36
C ASP A 356 -16.83 8.65 -30.45
N PHE A 357 -17.26 8.17 -29.28
CA PHE A 357 -16.39 7.46 -28.33
C PHE A 357 -15.77 6.21 -28.95
N ASN A 358 -16.55 5.40 -29.65
CA ASN A 358 -16.02 4.21 -30.33
C ASN A 358 -14.95 4.57 -31.37
N LYS A 359 -15.11 5.67 -32.12
CA LYS A 359 -14.07 6.14 -33.06
C LYS A 359 -12.82 6.58 -32.33
N ARG A 360 -12.95 7.29 -31.21
CA ARG A 360 -11.82 7.75 -30.39
C ARG A 360 -11.06 6.57 -29.76
N VAL A 361 -11.78 5.58 -29.24
CA VAL A 361 -11.20 4.32 -28.71
C VAL A 361 -10.44 3.57 -29.80
N GLU A 362 -11.05 3.39 -30.97
CA GLU A 362 -10.41 2.71 -32.11
C GLU A 362 -9.18 3.47 -32.60
N ALA A 363 -9.26 4.80 -32.73
CA ALA A 363 -8.13 5.63 -33.13
C ALA A 363 -6.95 5.51 -32.15
N ALA A 364 -7.23 5.56 -30.84
CA ALA A 364 -6.22 5.37 -29.80
C ALA A 364 -5.61 3.95 -29.84
N ALA A 365 -6.43 2.92 -30.10
CA ALA A 365 -5.95 1.54 -30.25
C ALA A 365 -5.05 1.38 -31.49
N GLN A 366 -5.41 1.99 -32.62
CA GLN A 366 -4.62 1.98 -33.85
C GLN A 366 -3.30 2.74 -33.67
N GLU A 367 -3.34 3.90 -33.03
CA GLU A 367 -2.13 4.66 -32.67
C GLU A 367 -1.20 3.82 -31.78
N ARG A 368 -1.73 3.25 -30.70
CA ARG A 368 -0.96 2.37 -29.80
C ARG A 368 -0.39 1.15 -30.52
N ALA A 369 -1.13 0.58 -31.47
CA ALA A 369 -0.63 -0.52 -32.30
C ALA A 369 0.50 -0.07 -33.24
N GLY A 370 0.37 1.11 -33.87
CA GLY A 370 1.39 1.71 -34.73
C GLY A 370 2.68 2.02 -33.97
N LEU A 371 2.57 2.42 -32.70
CA LEU A 371 3.73 2.73 -31.85
C LEU A 371 4.58 1.49 -31.50
N LYS A 372 4.04 0.26 -31.61
CA LYS A 372 4.79 -0.97 -31.30
C LYS A 372 6.05 -1.13 -32.15
N VAL A 373 6.09 -0.54 -33.34
CA VAL A 373 7.27 -0.57 -34.23
C VAL A 373 8.48 0.14 -33.62
N PHE A 374 8.26 1.12 -32.74
CA PHE A 374 9.34 1.90 -32.13
C PHE A 374 9.98 1.23 -30.91
N LYS A 375 9.42 0.13 -30.40
CA LYS A 375 9.94 -0.59 -29.22
C LYS A 375 11.39 -1.04 -29.35
N SER A 376 11.83 -1.36 -30.57
CA SER A 376 13.19 -1.84 -30.85
C SER A 376 14.07 -0.79 -31.52
N VAL A 377 13.58 0.45 -31.67
CA VAL A 377 14.31 1.53 -32.32
C VAL A 377 15.08 2.32 -31.27
N THR A 378 16.39 2.43 -31.43
CA THR A 378 17.21 3.31 -30.60
C THR A 378 16.84 4.78 -30.87
N PRO A 379 16.32 5.53 -29.88
CA PRO A 379 15.90 6.91 -30.07
C PRO A 379 17.10 7.77 -30.45
N THR A 380 17.04 8.41 -31.61
CA THR A 380 18.15 9.21 -32.15
C THR A 380 17.60 10.51 -32.72
N ARG A 381 18.25 11.63 -32.41
CA ARG A 381 17.95 12.93 -33.01
C ARG A 381 18.36 12.96 -34.49
N ALA A 382 17.89 13.97 -35.22
CA ALA A 382 18.27 14.18 -36.61
C ALA A 382 19.79 14.38 -36.82
N ASP A 383 20.53 14.79 -35.79
CA ASP A 383 21.99 14.98 -35.80
C ASP A 383 22.78 13.72 -35.42
N GLY A 384 22.12 12.59 -35.14
CA GLY A 384 22.75 11.34 -34.73
C GLY A 384 22.97 11.18 -33.22
N THR A 385 22.60 12.17 -32.41
CA THR A 385 22.68 12.06 -30.95
C THR A 385 21.66 11.07 -30.44
N VAL A 386 22.12 10.00 -29.77
CA VAL A 386 21.26 9.03 -29.09
C VAL A 386 20.63 9.67 -27.87
N ILE A 387 19.32 9.48 -27.70
CA ILE A 387 18.57 9.87 -26.51
C ILE A 387 18.22 8.60 -25.74
N GLU A 388 18.54 8.57 -24.45
CA GLU A 388 18.08 7.51 -23.56
C GLU A 388 16.62 7.74 -23.20
N VAL A 389 15.76 6.78 -23.54
CA VAL A 389 14.36 6.76 -23.13
C VAL A 389 14.21 5.64 -22.11
N ALA A 390 14.26 6.01 -20.83
CA ALA A 390 14.21 5.08 -19.71
C ALA A 390 12.84 5.11 -19.02
N ALA A 391 12.51 4.06 -18.29
CA ALA A 391 11.24 3.97 -17.56
C ALA A 391 11.33 4.65 -16.18
N ASN A 392 10.21 5.21 -15.74
CA ASN A 392 9.99 5.57 -14.34
C ASN A 392 9.17 4.44 -13.72
N ILE A 393 9.67 3.79 -12.68
CA ILE A 393 8.99 2.67 -12.03
C ILE A 393 9.02 2.84 -10.51
N GLY A 394 8.01 2.34 -9.82
CA GLY A 394 7.94 2.30 -8.36
C GLY A 394 8.20 0.91 -7.79
N SER A 395 7.97 -0.15 -8.57
CA SER A 395 8.07 -1.53 -8.08
C SER A 395 8.81 -2.47 -9.03
N LEU A 396 9.13 -3.68 -8.53
CA LEU A 396 9.75 -4.73 -9.33
C LEU A 396 8.75 -5.36 -10.32
N GLU A 397 7.45 -5.33 -10.03
CA GLU A 397 6.41 -5.88 -10.93
C GLU A 397 6.31 -5.09 -12.25
N GLU A 398 6.79 -3.85 -12.29
CA GLU A 398 6.79 -3.01 -13.48
C GLU A 398 7.94 -3.31 -14.45
N ILE A 399 8.91 -4.16 -14.06
CA ILE A 399 10.10 -4.48 -14.86
C ILE A 399 9.72 -5.05 -16.22
N GLU A 400 8.85 -6.06 -16.27
CA GLU A 400 8.47 -6.73 -17.51
C GLU A 400 7.78 -5.75 -18.46
N ALA A 401 6.84 -4.95 -17.95
CA ALA A 401 6.13 -3.95 -18.73
C ALA A 401 7.08 -2.89 -19.32
N ALA A 402 8.06 -2.43 -18.52
CA ALA A 402 9.06 -1.48 -18.96
C ALA A 402 9.99 -2.06 -20.04
N GLN A 403 10.44 -3.30 -19.88
CA GLN A 403 11.25 -4.00 -20.88
C GLN A 403 10.45 -4.24 -22.17
N GLU A 404 9.19 -4.67 -22.06
CA GLU A 404 8.29 -4.83 -23.21
C GLU A 404 8.01 -3.52 -23.94
N ALA A 405 8.06 -2.39 -23.24
CA ALA A 405 7.93 -1.05 -23.83
C ALA A 405 9.20 -0.60 -24.56
N GLY A 406 10.34 -1.28 -24.38
CA GLY A 406 11.63 -0.93 -24.99
C GLY A 406 12.43 0.08 -24.18
N ALA A 407 12.21 0.16 -22.86
CA ALA A 407 12.92 1.10 -22.00
C ALA A 407 14.44 0.84 -21.98
N MET A 408 15.23 1.89 -22.20
CA MET A 408 16.69 1.88 -22.13
C MET A 408 17.19 2.03 -20.69
N GLY A 409 16.69 1.22 -19.78
CA GLY A 409 16.99 1.30 -18.35
C GLY A 409 15.89 1.96 -17.52
N VAL A 410 16.25 2.41 -16.32
CA VAL A 410 15.36 3.08 -15.37
C VAL A 410 15.88 4.49 -15.11
N GLY A 411 15.09 5.49 -15.51
CA GLY A 411 15.41 6.91 -15.34
C GLY A 411 15.05 7.44 -13.95
N LEU A 412 14.14 6.75 -13.27
CA LEU A 412 13.73 7.01 -11.90
C LEU A 412 13.13 5.74 -11.31
N PHE A 413 13.83 5.13 -10.36
CA PHE A 413 13.24 4.20 -9.41
C PHE A 413 12.80 4.98 -8.17
N ARG A 414 11.49 4.99 -7.91
CA ARG A 414 10.89 5.63 -6.74
C ARG A 414 10.96 4.69 -5.55
N THR A 415 11.81 5.01 -4.58
CA THR A 415 11.98 4.13 -3.40
C THR A 415 10.85 4.27 -2.39
N GLU A 416 10.04 5.32 -2.44
CA GLU A 416 8.98 5.54 -1.46
C GLU A 416 8.06 4.33 -1.39
N LEU A 417 7.74 3.77 -2.55
CA LEU A 417 6.88 2.62 -2.65
C LEU A 417 7.41 1.43 -1.84
N LEU A 418 8.70 1.10 -1.99
CA LEU A 418 9.38 0.07 -1.18
C LEU A 418 9.28 0.35 0.33
N PHE A 419 9.32 1.60 0.75
CA PHE A 419 9.24 1.94 2.17
C PHE A 419 7.82 1.89 2.70
N MET A 420 6.84 2.25 1.87
CA MET A 420 5.44 2.35 2.27
C MET A 420 4.76 1.00 2.25
N ARG A 421 5.15 0.18 1.28
CA ARG A 421 4.58 -1.14 1.02
C ARG A 421 4.80 -2.10 2.21
N HIS A 422 5.84 -1.91 3.00
CA HIS A 422 6.07 -2.73 4.19
C HIS A 422 5.46 -2.12 5.45
N MET A 423 4.91 -2.99 6.31
CA MET A 423 4.39 -2.61 7.63
C MET A 423 5.49 -2.10 8.58
N HIS A 424 6.76 -2.10 8.14
CA HIS A 424 7.98 -1.75 8.87
C HIS A 424 8.99 -1.14 7.89
N LEU A 425 9.98 -0.39 8.36
CA LEU A 425 11.02 0.15 7.47
C LEU A 425 11.80 -1.00 6.80
N PRO A 426 12.02 -0.94 5.48
CA PRO A 426 12.72 -2.01 4.77
C PRO A 426 14.15 -2.17 5.28
N SER A 427 14.56 -3.40 5.55
CA SER A 427 15.91 -3.72 6.01
C SER A 427 16.95 -3.43 4.92
N GLU A 428 18.22 -3.27 5.31
CA GLU A 428 19.31 -3.10 4.35
C GLU A 428 19.37 -4.25 3.33
N ASP A 429 19.18 -5.50 3.79
CA ASP A 429 19.21 -6.68 2.92
C ASP A 429 18.09 -6.65 1.89
N MET A 430 16.86 -6.33 2.31
CA MET A 430 15.69 -6.22 1.44
C MET A 430 15.87 -5.11 0.40
N GLN A 431 16.37 -3.94 0.83
CA GLN A 431 16.68 -2.84 -0.08
C GLN A 431 17.78 -3.24 -1.08
N ALA A 432 18.86 -3.88 -0.60
CA ALA A 432 19.97 -4.30 -1.45
C ALA A 432 19.51 -5.32 -2.50
N GLU A 433 18.66 -6.28 -2.11
CA GLU A 433 18.08 -7.26 -3.02
C GLU A 433 17.20 -6.59 -4.09
N THR A 434 16.34 -5.66 -3.67
CA THR A 434 15.46 -4.88 -4.57
C THR A 434 16.27 -4.11 -5.60
N TYR A 435 17.26 -3.31 -5.15
CA TYR A 435 18.11 -2.53 -6.05
C TYR A 435 18.96 -3.43 -6.96
N SER A 436 19.42 -4.58 -6.45
CA SER A 436 20.19 -5.55 -7.24
C SER A 436 19.33 -6.25 -8.30
N ALA A 437 18.05 -6.53 -8.00
CA ALA A 437 17.11 -7.10 -8.95
C ALA A 437 16.90 -6.14 -10.14
N LEU A 438 16.69 -4.86 -9.86
CA LEU A 438 16.62 -3.81 -10.89
C LEU A 438 17.90 -3.72 -11.73
N ALA A 439 19.05 -3.67 -11.05
CA ALA A 439 20.35 -3.59 -11.71
C ALA A 439 20.55 -4.75 -12.71
N ARG A 440 20.21 -5.98 -12.30
CA ARG A 440 20.30 -7.17 -13.16
C ARG A 440 19.29 -7.13 -14.30
N ALA A 441 18.04 -6.73 -14.03
CA ALA A 441 16.98 -6.71 -15.02
C ALA A 441 17.25 -5.75 -16.18
N PHE A 442 17.89 -4.61 -15.92
CA PHE A 442 18.16 -3.59 -16.93
C PHE A 442 19.59 -3.58 -17.45
N ALA A 443 20.47 -4.48 -17.02
CA ALA A 443 21.84 -4.54 -17.51
C ALA A 443 21.89 -4.70 -19.05
N PRO A 444 22.73 -3.93 -19.79
CA PRO A 444 23.77 -3.01 -19.29
C PRO A 444 23.29 -1.55 -19.10
N HIS A 445 22.00 -1.26 -19.28
CA HIS A 445 21.44 0.08 -19.15
C HIS A 445 21.44 0.58 -17.70
N SER A 446 21.42 1.90 -17.53
CA SER A 446 21.52 2.53 -16.21
C SER A 446 20.22 2.37 -15.42
N VAL A 447 20.36 2.26 -14.10
CA VAL A 447 19.25 2.25 -13.15
C VAL A 447 19.47 3.37 -12.15
N ILE A 448 18.68 4.43 -12.29
CA ILE A 448 18.76 5.62 -11.43
C ILE A 448 17.78 5.44 -10.27
N VAL A 449 18.32 5.23 -9.07
CA VAL A 449 17.56 5.10 -7.83
C VAL A 449 17.47 6.46 -7.14
N ARG A 450 16.25 6.95 -6.91
CA ARG A 450 16.04 8.12 -6.05
C ARG A 450 16.13 7.69 -4.61
N THR A 451 16.87 8.41 -3.79
CA THR A 451 16.81 8.21 -2.33
C THR A 451 15.44 8.62 -1.80
N LEU A 452 15.12 8.20 -0.57
CA LEU A 452 13.78 8.32 0.00
C LEU A 452 13.23 9.77 -0.06
N ASP A 453 12.13 10.00 -0.79
CA ASP A 453 11.39 11.27 -0.86
C ASP A 453 10.02 11.16 -0.18
N ILE A 454 10.04 11.19 1.14
CA ILE A 454 8.86 11.15 2.01
C ILE A 454 8.75 12.41 2.86
N GLY A 455 7.54 12.81 3.22
CA GLY A 455 7.19 13.91 4.12
C GLY A 455 5.92 13.61 4.91
N GLY A 456 5.42 14.58 5.69
CA GLY A 456 4.22 14.42 6.52
C GLY A 456 2.92 14.12 5.74
N ASP A 457 2.91 14.30 4.42
CA ASP A 457 1.80 13.93 3.52
C ASP A 457 1.75 12.42 3.19
N LYS A 458 2.79 11.66 3.56
CA LYS A 458 3.00 10.26 3.20
C LYS A 458 3.51 9.47 4.42
N PRO A 459 2.62 9.06 5.34
CA PRO A 459 3.06 8.37 6.53
C PRO A 459 3.72 7.02 6.18
N ILE A 460 4.85 6.72 6.82
CA ILE A 460 5.52 5.40 6.76
C ILE A 460 5.65 4.85 8.17
N ALA A 461 5.46 3.54 8.32
CA ALA A 461 5.76 2.84 9.57
C ALA A 461 7.21 3.11 10.00
N GLY A 462 7.40 3.46 11.28
CA GLY A 462 8.73 3.70 11.88
C GLY A 462 9.27 5.13 11.78
N ILE A 463 8.54 6.07 11.16
CA ILE A 463 8.89 7.50 11.14
C ILE A 463 7.73 8.32 11.71
N GLU A 464 7.95 8.93 12.89
CA GLU A 464 7.05 9.93 13.43
C GLU A 464 7.33 11.28 12.75
N PHE A 465 6.39 11.72 11.90
CA PHE A 465 6.44 13.05 11.29
C PHE A 465 5.83 14.08 12.25
N PRO A 466 6.44 15.26 12.42
CA PRO A 466 5.83 16.34 13.19
C PRO A 466 4.59 16.87 12.46
N ASP A 467 3.65 17.42 13.24
CA ASP A 467 2.54 18.20 12.68
C ASP A 467 3.09 19.45 12.00
N GLU A 468 2.86 19.57 10.69
CA GLU A 468 3.32 20.70 9.87
C GLU A 468 2.13 21.39 9.21
N GLU A 469 2.12 22.73 9.19
CA GLU A 469 1.11 23.51 8.45
C GLU A 469 1.16 23.21 6.94
N ASN A 470 2.35 22.89 6.42
CA ASN A 470 2.54 22.53 5.02
C ASN A 470 3.65 21.47 4.84
N PRO A 471 3.29 20.18 4.78
CA PRO A 471 4.24 19.09 4.58
C PRO A 471 5.05 19.17 3.28
N PHE A 472 4.54 19.81 2.22
CA PHE A 472 5.25 19.94 0.95
C PHE A 472 6.50 20.84 1.05
N LEU A 473 6.45 21.82 1.95
CA LEU A 473 7.56 22.74 2.21
C LEU A 473 8.41 22.30 3.42
N GLY A 474 7.90 21.36 4.20
CA GLY A 474 8.43 20.94 5.49
C GLY A 474 9.50 19.85 5.44
N TRP A 475 9.49 18.99 6.45
CA TRP A 475 10.51 17.98 6.73
C TRP A 475 10.38 16.76 5.79
N ARG A 476 10.89 16.92 4.57
CA ARG A 476 10.82 15.88 3.53
C ARG A 476 12.09 15.69 2.70
N GLY A 477 12.18 14.52 2.07
CA GLY A 477 13.28 14.16 1.16
C GLY A 477 14.64 14.21 1.84
N ILE A 478 15.61 14.83 1.18
CA ILE A 478 17.00 14.85 1.69
C ILE A 478 17.14 15.48 3.08
N ARG A 479 16.28 16.42 3.45
CA ARG A 479 16.29 17.07 4.77
C ARG A 479 16.01 16.05 5.87
N MET A 480 14.94 15.26 5.71
CA MET A 480 14.62 14.17 6.63
C MET A 480 15.73 13.11 6.64
N CYS A 481 16.23 12.70 5.47
CA CYS A 481 17.31 11.72 5.37
C CYS A 481 18.58 12.15 6.13
N LEU A 482 18.95 13.43 6.09
CA LEU A 482 20.12 13.95 6.78
C LEU A 482 19.90 14.10 8.30
N ASP A 483 18.66 14.38 8.73
CA ASP A 483 18.29 14.44 10.15
C ASP A 483 18.07 13.06 10.78
N ARG A 484 17.79 12.03 9.97
CA ARG A 484 17.63 10.62 10.38
C ARG A 484 18.67 9.69 9.71
N PRO A 485 19.97 9.79 10.07
CA PRO A 485 21.00 8.91 9.52
C PRO A 485 20.75 7.43 9.79
N ASP A 486 20.01 7.08 10.85
CA ASP A 486 19.65 5.70 11.17
C ASP A 486 18.80 5.02 10.08
N ILE A 487 17.99 5.81 9.37
CA ILE A 487 17.21 5.36 8.22
C ILE A 487 18.04 5.50 6.95
N PHE A 488 18.68 6.66 6.77
CA PHE A 488 19.36 6.96 5.51
C PHE A 488 20.58 6.08 5.26
N LYS A 489 21.39 5.80 6.29
CA LYS A 489 22.56 4.91 6.16
C LYS A 489 22.18 3.51 5.72
N ARG A 490 21.02 2.97 6.15
CA ARG A 490 20.53 1.66 5.68
C ARG A 490 20.32 1.68 4.17
N GLN A 491 19.69 2.73 3.65
CA GLN A 491 19.48 2.91 2.21
C GLN A 491 20.81 3.09 1.46
N LEU A 492 21.72 3.92 1.95
CA LEU A 492 23.02 4.15 1.32
C LEU A 492 23.86 2.86 1.26
N ARG A 493 23.88 2.08 2.35
CA ARG A 493 24.58 0.78 2.40
C ARG A 493 23.98 -0.22 1.41
N ALA A 494 22.66 -0.30 1.33
CA ALA A 494 21.98 -1.13 0.36
C ALA A 494 22.30 -0.75 -1.10
N LEU A 495 22.36 0.56 -1.40
CA LEU A 495 22.74 1.08 -2.72
C LEU A 495 24.20 0.74 -3.06
N LEU A 496 25.13 0.89 -2.12
CA LEU A 496 26.54 0.52 -2.29
C LEU A 496 26.70 -0.99 -2.56
N ARG A 497 25.92 -1.83 -1.87
CA ARG A 497 25.89 -3.29 -2.09
C ARG A 497 25.35 -3.65 -3.47
N ALA A 498 24.29 -2.99 -3.94
CA ALA A 498 23.73 -3.22 -5.26
C ALA A 498 24.61 -2.68 -6.40
N ALA A 499 25.43 -1.65 -6.13
CA ALA A 499 26.32 -1.04 -7.11
C ALA A 499 27.39 -1.98 -7.67
N VAL A 500 27.63 -3.16 -7.06
CA VAL A 500 28.53 -4.19 -7.60
C VAL A 500 28.15 -4.66 -9.01
N HIS A 501 26.88 -4.46 -9.41
CA HIS A 501 26.39 -4.75 -10.76
C HIS A 501 26.83 -3.71 -11.82
N GLY A 502 27.34 -2.54 -11.39
CA GLY A 502 28.03 -1.57 -12.25
C GLY A 502 27.14 -0.59 -13.02
N ASN A 503 25.82 -0.68 -12.92
CA ASN A 503 24.86 0.19 -13.63
C ASN A 503 23.94 1.00 -12.70
N ILE A 504 24.12 0.93 -11.38
CA ILE A 504 23.39 1.74 -10.40
C ILE A 504 23.90 3.19 -10.42
N LYS A 505 22.95 4.13 -10.46
CA LYS A 505 23.15 5.55 -10.19
C LYS A 505 22.19 5.98 -9.09
N VAL A 506 22.57 6.97 -8.29
CA VAL A 506 21.76 7.43 -7.14
C VAL A 506 21.47 8.91 -7.29
N MET A 507 20.24 9.34 -7.01
CA MET A 507 19.91 10.76 -6.98
C MET A 507 19.21 11.21 -5.69
N LEU A 508 19.50 12.44 -5.28
CA LEU A 508 18.94 13.06 -4.09
C LEU A 508 17.73 13.94 -4.43
N PRO A 509 16.58 13.75 -3.78
CA PRO A 509 15.40 14.59 -3.93
C PRO A 509 15.49 15.86 -3.06
N MET A 510 14.70 16.88 -3.38
CA MET A 510 14.45 18.09 -2.59
C MET A 510 15.70 18.88 -2.19
N VAL A 511 16.79 18.76 -2.96
CA VAL A 511 18.03 19.51 -2.71
C VAL A 511 17.77 21.00 -2.89
N SER A 512 18.24 21.79 -1.93
CA SER A 512 18.12 23.25 -1.93
C SER A 512 19.47 23.94 -1.69
N GLU A 513 20.46 23.23 -1.16
CA GLU A 513 21.80 23.75 -0.88
C GLU A 513 22.91 22.74 -1.22
N ILE A 514 24.12 23.24 -1.50
CA ILE A 514 25.29 22.40 -1.81
C ILE A 514 25.69 21.54 -0.59
N ALA A 515 25.50 22.06 0.62
CA ALA A 515 25.87 21.39 1.85
C ALA A 515 25.13 20.05 2.06
N GLU A 516 23.90 19.92 1.56
CA GLU A 516 23.16 18.64 1.58
C GLU A 516 23.91 17.57 0.78
N VAL A 517 24.37 17.88 -0.43
CA VAL A 517 25.15 16.97 -1.28
C VAL A 517 26.46 16.57 -0.61
N THR A 518 27.19 17.54 -0.04
CA THR A 518 28.46 17.28 0.65
C THR A 518 28.27 16.39 1.88
N ARG A 519 27.22 16.64 2.69
CA ARG A 519 26.87 15.80 3.86
C ARG A 519 26.50 14.38 3.44
N THR A 520 25.71 14.22 2.39
CA THR A 520 25.37 12.88 1.88
C THR A 520 26.59 12.13 1.38
N ARG A 521 27.52 12.78 0.67
CA ARG A 521 28.77 12.15 0.23
C ARG A 521 29.60 11.63 1.41
N ALA A 522 29.70 12.41 2.48
CA ALA A 522 30.38 11.98 3.71
C ALA A 522 29.72 10.73 4.32
N LEU A 523 28.38 10.66 4.36
CA LEU A 523 27.65 9.47 4.82
C LEU A 523 27.87 8.26 3.91
N VAL A 524 27.94 8.45 2.58
CA VAL A 524 28.26 7.37 1.63
C VAL A 524 29.67 6.82 1.89
N ASP A 525 30.66 7.68 2.10
CA ASP A 525 32.03 7.27 2.39
C ASP A 525 32.15 6.53 3.74
N GLU A 526 31.39 6.99 4.75
CA GLU A 526 31.27 6.30 6.04
C GLU A 526 30.67 4.90 5.86
N CYS A 527 29.53 4.78 5.18
CA CYS A 527 28.88 3.50 4.89
C CYS A 527 29.77 2.54 4.09
N ALA A 528 30.52 3.03 3.11
CA ALA A 528 31.47 2.21 2.36
C ALA A 528 32.60 1.69 3.26
N THR A 529 33.09 2.53 4.20
CA THR A 529 34.11 2.13 5.17
C THR A 529 33.60 1.05 6.12
N GLU A 530 32.36 1.16 6.60
CA GLU A 530 31.71 0.17 7.46
C GLU A 530 31.53 -1.18 6.73
N LEU A 531 30.94 -1.16 5.52
CA LEU A 531 30.77 -2.36 4.69
C LEU A 531 32.10 -3.06 4.40
N LYS A 532 33.16 -2.28 4.15
CA LYS A 532 34.51 -2.81 3.96
C LYS A 532 35.05 -3.48 5.23
N ALA A 533 34.82 -2.90 6.40
CA ALA A 533 35.24 -3.48 7.68
C ALA A 533 34.47 -4.78 7.99
N GLU A 534 33.19 -4.86 7.58
CA GLU A 534 32.34 -6.04 7.70
C GLU A 534 32.63 -7.12 6.65
N GLY A 535 33.43 -6.80 5.62
CA GLY A 535 33.74 -7.72 4.52
C GLY A 535 32.58 -7.93 3.54
N VAL A 536 31.60 -7.03 3.53
CA VAL A 536 30.44 -7.08 2.63
C VAL A 536 30.82 -6.52 1.25
N PRO A 537 30.56 -7.26 0.15
CA PRO A 537 30.81 -6.75 -1.20
C PRO A 537 30.02 -5.46 -1.48
N HIS A 538 30.71 -4.46 -2.01
CA HIS A 538 30.12 -3.16 -2.35
C HIS A 538 30.95 -2.49 -3.46
N ALA A 539 30.35 -1.51 -4.14
CA ALA A 539 31.02 -0.66 -5.13
C ALA A 539 30.51 0.78 -5.03
N SER A 540 31.22 1.70 -5.68
CA SER A 540 30.79 3.10 -5.82
C SER A 540 29.73 3.26 -6.90
N PHE A 541 28.85 4.25 -6.74
CA PHE A 541 27.86 4.67 -7.73
C PHE A 541 28.01 6.16 -8.08
N ASP A 542 27.48 6.57 -9.22
CA ASP A 542 27.35 7.98 -9.59
C ASP A 542 26.26 8.64 -8.74
N LEU A 543 26.59 9.75 -8.08
CA LEU A 543 25.63 10.55 -7.31
C LEU A 543 25.18 11.76 -8.13
N GLY A 544 23.88 11.87 -8.36
CA GLY A 544 23.18 12.98 -8.99
C GLY A 544 22.22 13.68 -8.04
N VAL A 545 21.53 14.71 -8.54
CA VAL A 545 20.46 15.38 -7.80
C VAL A 545 19.25 15.60 -8.70
N MET A 546 18.07 15.57 -8.07
CA MET A 546 16.85 16.01 -8.72
C MET A 546 16.74 17.54 -8.62
N ILE A 547 16.67 18.21 -9.77
CA ILE A 547 16.43 19.65 -9.88
C ILE A 547 14.93 19.85 -9.86
N GLU A 548 14.40 20.01 -8.64
CA GLU A 548 12.96 20.14 -8.39
C GLU A 548 12.62 21.28 -7.42
N THR A 549 13.61 21.92 -6.80
CA THR A 549 13.41 23.16 -6.04
C THR A 549 13.86 24.37 -6.86
N PRO A 550 13.19 25.53 -6.74
CA PRO A 550 13.67 26.77 -7.35
C PRO A 550 15.11 27.13 -6.91
N ALA A 551 15.47 26.80 -5.66
CA ALA A 551 16.82 26.99 -5.14
C ALA A 551 17.85 26.18 -5.94
N ALA A 552 17.60 24.89 -6.18
CA ALA A 552 18.47 24.02 -6.98
C ALA A 552 18.70 24.57 -8.40
N VAL A 553 17.66 25.13 -9.03
CA VAL A 553 17.77 25.78 -10.35
C VAL A 553 18.74 26.96 -10.29
N LEU A 554 18.62 27.83 -9.27
CA LEU A 554 19.48 29.01 -9.11
C LEU A 554 20.95 28.64 -8.85
N ILE A 555 21.20 27.51 -8.17
CA ILE A 555 22.56 27.04 -7.84
C ILE A 555 23.06 25.89 -8.73
N ALA A 556 22.37 25.56 -9.83
CA ALA A 556 22.67 24.41 -10.67
C ALA A 556 24.13 24.39 -11.18
N SER A 557 24.69 25.56 -11.52
CA SER A 557 26.08 25.67 -11.97
C SER A 557 27.11 25.28 -10.89
N ALA A 558 26.76 25.45 -9.62
CA ALA A 558 27.58 25.02 -8.50
C ALA A 558 27.36 23.54 -8.18
N LEU A 559 26.09 23.08 -8.17
CA LEU A 559 25.75 21.66 -8.00
C LEU A 559 26.43 20.77 -9.06
N ALA A 560 26.52 21.23 -10.31
CA ALA A 560 27.14 20.48 -11.42
C ALA A 560 28.64 20.19 -11.20
N LYS A 561 29.30 20.88 -10.27
CA LYS A 561 30.69 20.59 -9.90
C LYS A 561 30.79 19.48 -8.86
N GLU A 562 29.70 19.20 -8.17
CA GLU A 562 29.62 18.29 -7.02
C GLU A 562 28.93 16.97 -7.35
N VAL A 563 28.24 16.87 -8.49
CA VAL A 563 27.39 15.72 -8.86
C VAL A 563 27.63 15.26 -10.29
N ALA A 564 27.35 13.98 -10.57
CA ALA A 564 27.60 13.36 -11.88
C ALA A 564 26.50 13.65 -12.91
N PHE A 565 25.26 13.90 -12.48
CA PHE A 565 24.12 14.15 -13.36
C PHE A 565 22.99 14.93 -12.67
N PHE A 566 22.07 15.44 -13.48
CA PHE A 566 20.80 16.03 -13.03
C PHE A 566 19.62 15.24 -13.58
N SER A 567 18.55 15.20 -12.79
CA SER A 567 17.21 14.80 -13.23
C SER A 567 16.25 15.96 -12.94
N ILE A 568 15.45 16.42 -13.89
CA ILE A 568 14.54 17.54 -13.65
C ILE A 568 13.20 16.98 -13.16
N GLY A 569 12.86 17.26 -11.90
CA GLY A 569 11.56 16.90 -11.32
C GLY A 569 10.58 18.04 -11.55
N THR A 570 9.87 18.03 -12.67
CA THR A 570 8.96 19.14 -13.03
C THR A 570 7.77 19.27 -12.09
N ASN A 571 7.34 18.17 -11.46
CA ASN A 571 6.15 18.14 -10.62
C ASN A 571 6.29 19.00 -9.36
N ASP A 572 7.40 18.86 -8.62
CA ASP A 572 7.65 19.70 -7.43
C ASP A 572 8.21 21.08 -7.82
N LEU A 573 8.70 21.26 -9.06
CA LEU A 573 9.24 22.53 -9.55
C LEU A 573 8.16 23.55 -9.97
N THR A 574 7.02 23.07 -10.47
CA THR A 574 5.87 23.87 -10.91
C THR A 574 4.89 24.08 -9.76
#